data_AF-A0A1E2WMR4-F1
#
_entry.id   AF-A0A1E2WMR4-F1
#
_cell.length_a   1.000
_cell.length_b   1.000
_cell.length_c   1.000
_cell.angle_alpha   90.00
_cell.angle_beta   90.00
_cell.angle_gamma   90.00
#
_symmetry.space_group_name_H-M   'P 1'
#
loop_
_entity.id
_entity.type
_entity.pdbx_description
1 polymer ?
#
loop_
_entity_poly.entity_id
_entity_poly.type
_entity_poly.pdbx_seq_one_letter_code
_entity_poly.pdbx_strand_id
1 'polypeptide(L)'
;MEPVDFSEVIAQTDVEMQRLGWTIDQGREHLIKNYGKRSRTFLTEVELLDFLQYLVSLPTPTLHEILIAKINVEIERLWWTEEEAWEHLKKTYGKRSRTLLTEVELLDFFQYLVSLPTIESPTDFDAEYEEFQDFSTYSEESDKVITRMSSEDLSQILDKTDVEMQRLGLTTEQGREHLIKTYGKRGRFLLTEVELLDFLKYLQSQPDPLV
;
A
#
# COMPACT_ATOMS: atom_id res chain seq x y z
N MET A 1 32.09 31.26 -11.29
CA MET A 1 30.91 31.06 -10.45
C MET A 1 31.22 29.88 -9.57
N GLU A 2 31.30 30.08 -8.26
CA GLU A 2 31.32 28.96 -7.31
C GLU A 2 29.96 28.26 -7.38
N PRO A 3 29.90 26.92 -7.30
CA PRO A 3 28.63 26.23 -7.21
C PRO A 3 27.92 26.70 -5.94
N VAL A 4 26.70 27.20 -6.08
CA VAL A 4 25.87 27.55 -4.93
C VAL A 4 25.65 26.25 -4.14
N ASP A 5 26.18 26.20 -2.93
CA ASP A 5 26.13 25.01 -2.08
C ASP A 5 24.75 24.94 -1.41
N PHE A 6 23.87 24.10 -1.95
CA PHE A 6 22.55 23.84 -1.39
C PHE A 6 22.58 22.81 -0.26
N SER A 7 23.76 22.33 0.15
CA SER A 7 23.88 21.26 1.15
C SER A 7 23.30 21.66 2.50
N GLU A 8 23.40 22.93 2.90
CA GLU A 8 22.83 23.41 4.16
C GLU A 8 21.29 23.36 4.15
N VAL A 9 20.67 23.81 3.05
CA VAL A 9 19.20 23.81 2.92
C VAL A 9 18.65 22.38 2.84
N ILE A 10 19.37 21.47 2.17
CA ILE A 10 19.02 20.05 2.14
C ILE A 10 19.09 19.45 3.56
N ALA A 11 20.19 19.71 4.28
CA ALA A 11 20.35 19.23 5.65
C ALA A 11 19.28 19.78 6.60
N GLN A 12 18.93 21.06 6.49
CA GLN A 12 17.85 21.64 7.28
C GLN A 12 16.49 21.01 6.91
N THR A 13 16.25 20.74 5.63
CA THR A 13 15.03 20.05 5.19
C THR A 13 14.93 18.64 5.79
N ASP A 14 16.04 17.92 5.89
CA ASP A 14 16.09 16.61 6.58
C ASP A 14 15.72 16.74 8.06
N VAL A 15 16.26 17.75 8.75
CA VAL A 15 15.94 18.03 10.15
C VAL A 15 14.45 18.30 10.34
N GLU A 16 13.85 19.12 9.46
CA GLU A 16 12.42 19.44 9.54
C GLU A 16 11.52 18.25 9.21
N MET A 17 11.86 17.45 8.20
CA MET A 17 11.14 16.20 7.92
C MET A 17 11.21 15.25 9.11
N GLN A 18 12.37 15.13 9.75
CA GLN A 18 12.54 14.31 10.95
C GLN A 18 11.73 14.85 12.13
N ARG A 19 11.71 16.17 12.35
CA ARG A 19 10.90 16.82 13.40
C ARG A 19 9.41 16.50 13.24
N LEU A 20 8.93 16.50 11.99
CA LEU A 20 7.53 16.22 11.67
C LEU A 20 7.20 14.72 11.65
N GLY A 21 8.20 13.84 11.81
CA GLY A 21 8.04 12.40 11.65
C GLY A 21 7.71 11.98 10.22
N TRP A 22 8.00 12.81 9.22
CA TRP A 22 7.74 12.52 7.81
C TRP A 22 8.66 11.40 7.31
N THR A 23 8.08 10.46 6.56
CA THR A 23 8.86 9.46 5.83
C THR A 23 9.46 10.06 4.57
N ILE A 24 10.47 9.38 4.01
CA ILE A 24 11.06 9.76 2.71
C ILE A 24 10.00 9.74 1.62
N ASP A 25 9.06 8.79 1.66
CA ASP A 25 7.99 8.67 0.66
C ASP A 25 6.95 9.79 0.79
N GLN A 26 6.59 10.21 2.00
CA GLN A 26 5.74 11.40 2.21
C GLN A 26 6.40 12.67 1.67
N GLY A 27 7.70 12.83 1.94
CA GLY A 27 8.48 13.92 1.33
C GLY A 27 8.46 13.84 -0.19
N ARG A 28 8.77 12.67 -0.76
CA ARG A 28 8.77 12.46 -2.22
C ARG A 28 7.41 12.76 -2.85
N GLU A 29 6.31 12.29 -2.25
CA GLU A 29 4.96 12.53 -2.74
C GLU A 29 4.65 14.02 -2.77
N HIS A 30 5.00 14.75 -1.71
CA HIS A 30 4.87 16.20 -1.66
C HIS A 30 5.65 16.89 -2.80
N LEU A 31 6.89 16.45 -3.05
CA LEU A 31 7.72 17.03 -4.13
C LEU A 31 7.15 16.75 -5.52
N ILE A 32 6.65 15.54 -5.76
CA ILE A 32 6.01 15.18 -7.02
C ILE A 32 4.75 16.02 -7.21
N LYS A 33 3.94 16.17 -6.16
CA LYS A 33 2.67 16.90 -6.21
C LYS A 33 2.85 18.40 -6.46
N ASN A 34 3.81 19.04 -5.80
CA ASN A 34 3.96 20.50 -5.84
C ASN A 34 4.99 20.99 -6.88
N TYR A 35 6.01 20.19 -7.18
CA TYR A 35 7.11 20.59 -8.08
C TYR A 35 7.32 19.61 -9.25
N GLY A 36 6.60 18.48 -9.31
CA GLY A 36 6.79 17.46 -10.34
C GLY A 36 8.12 16.69 -10.23
N LYS A 37 8.81 16.76 -9.08
CA LYS A 37 10.18 16.25 -8.91
C LYS A 37 10.25 15.16 -7.85
N ARG A 38 11.08 14.14 -8.09
CA ARG A 38 11.20 12.96 -7.21
C ARG A 38 12.23 13.12 -6.08
N SER A 39 13.08 14.13 -6.15
CA SER A 39 14.15 14.35 -5.16
C SER A 39 14.41 15.84 -4.97
N ARG A 40 14.75 16.21 -3.73
CA ARG A 40 15.19 17.56 -3.34
C ARG A 40 16.42 18.02 -4.11
N THR A 41 17.28 17.08 -4.50
CA THR A 41 18.48 17.35 -5.30
C THR A 41 18.16 17.84 -6.71
N PHE A 42 16.92 17.67 -7.20
CA PHE A 42 16.46 18.20 -8.48
C PHE A 42 15.67 19.50 -8.34
N LEU A 43 15.42 19.97 -7.11
CA LEU A 43 14.79 21.27 -6.88
C LEU A 43 15.78 22.39 -7.22
N THR A 44 15.24 23.48 -7.72
CA THR A 44 15.91 24.77 -7.77
C THR A 44 16.01 25.32 -6.34
N GLU A 45 16.90 26.29 -6.13
CA GLU A 45 17.05 26.98 -4.84
C GLU A 45 15.71 27.51 -4.30
N VAL A 46 14.92 28.13 -5.17
CA VAL A 46 13.61 28.71 -4.80
C VAL A 46 12.62 27.63 -4.37
N GLU A 47 12.54 26.52 -5.10
CA GLU A 47 11.64 25.41 -4.74
C GLU A 47 12.11 24.69 -3.46
N LEU A 48 13.43 24.57 -3.26
CA LEU A 48 13.98 23.95 -2.05
C LEU A 48 13.72 24.82 -0.81
N LEU A 49 13.88 26.15 -0.93
CA LEU A 49 13.54 27.09 0.13
C LEU A 49 12.04 27.13 0.40
N ASP A 50 11.20 27.09 -0.64
CA ASP A 50 9.74 27.00 -0.51
C ASP A 50 9.33 25.71 0.24
N PHE A 51 9.93 24.57 -0.12
CA PHE A 51 9.68 23.32 0.58
C PHE A 51 10.11 23.39 2.05
N LEU A 52 11.30 23.91 2.33
CA LEU A 52 11.76 24.10 3.71
C LEU A 52 10.83 25.03 4.50
N GLN A 53 10.44 26.17 3.91
CA GLN A 53 9.50 27.12 4.51
C GLN A 53 8.16 26.45 4.84
N TYR A 54 7.66 25.62 3.93
CA TYR A 54 6.46 24.83 4.15
C TYR A 54 6.61 23.91 5.37
N LEU A 55 7.69 23.11 5.45
CA LEU A 55 7.90 22.21 6.60
C LEU A 55 8.03 22.97 7.93
N VAL A 56 8.78 24.08 7.95
CA VAL A 56 8.94 24.93 9.14
C VAL A 56 7.60 25.53 9.59
N SER A 57 6.70 25.84 8.64
CA SER A 57 5.38 26.39 8.96
C SER A 57 4.44 25.38 9.63
N LEU A 58 4.72 24.08 9.50
CA LEU A 58 3.89 23.03 10.09
C LEU A 58 4.13 22.93 11.60
N PRO A 59 3.05 22.79 12.40
CA PRO A 59 3.16 22.64 13.84
C PRO A 59 3.98 21.39 14.19
N THR A 60 4.79 21.46 15.25
CA THR A 60 5.51 20.29 15.76
C THR A 60 4.51 19.29 16.33
N PRO A 61 4.43 18.07 15.79
CA PRO A 61 3.54 17.04 16.32
C PRO A 61 3.97 16.62 17.73
N THR A 62 3.00 16.15 18.51
CA THR A 62 3.27 15.56 19.82
C THR A 62 3.99 14.22 19.68
N LEU A 63 4.67 13.78 20.75
CA LEU A 63 5.34 12.47 20.76
C LEU A 63 4.35 11.33 20.45
N HIS A 64 3.13 11.44 20.96
CA HIS A 64 2.03 10.51 20.70
C HIS A 64 1.72 10.37 19.20
N GLU A 65 1.57 11.48 18.49
CA GLU A 65 1.31 11.51 17.05
C GLU A 65 2.48 10.94 16.24
N ILE A 66 3.72 11.27 16.63
CA ILE A 66 4.94 10.74 16.00
C ILE A 66 5.01 9.22 16.15
N LEU A 67 4.73 8.70 17.34
CA LEU A 67 4.76 7.26 17.59
C LEU A 67 3.68 6.53 16.81
N ILE A 68 2.47 7.09 16.70
CA ILE A 68 1.41 6.52 15.86
C ILE A 68 1.86 6.45 14.40
N ALA A 69 2.44 7.53 13.86
CA ALA A 69 2.93 7.56 12.49
C ALA A 69 4.01 6.47 12.26
N LYS A 70 4.96 6.34 13.18
CA LYS A 70 6.00 5.30 13.13
C LYS A 70 5.43 3.88 13.21
N ILE A 71 4.44 3.66 14.07
CA ILE A 71 3.74 2.38 14.17
C ILE A 71 3.04 2.03 12.86
N ASN A 72 2.44 3.00 12.17
CA ASN A 72 1.80 2.75 10.87
C ASN A 72 2.81 2.26 9.84
N VAL A 73 4.00 2.88 9.80
CA VAL A 73 5.10 2.46 8.91
C VAL A 73 5.53 1.02 9.21
N GLU A 74 5.67 0.64 10.47
CA GLU A 74 6.06 -0.73 10.83
C GLU A 74 4.94 -1.75 10.53
N ILE A 75 3.68 -1.38 10.71
CA ILE A 75 2.53 -2.21 10.33
C ILE A 75 2.53 -2.46 8.82
N GLU A 76 2.79 -1.43 8.01
CA GLU A 76 2.93 -1.57 6.55
C GLU A 76 4.13 -2.44 6.17
N ARG A 77 5.29 -2.22 6.80
CA ARG A 77 6.50 -3.04 6.61
C ARG A 77 6.24 -4.53 6.87
N LEU A 78 5.47 -4.82 7.91
CA LEU A 78 5.13 -6.19 8.31
C LEU A 78 3.92 -6.75 7.58
N TRP A 79 3.29 -5.97 6.69
CA TRP A 79 2.07 -6.34 5.99
C TRP A 79 0.87 -6.67 6.90
N TRP A 80 0.90 -6.19 8.14
CA TRP A 80 -0.15 -6.42 9.13
C TRP A 80 -1.48 -5.80 8.69
N THR A 81 -2.59 -6.52 8.88
CA THR A 81 -3.93 -5.95 8.69
C THR A 81 -4.36 -5.11 9.90
N GLU A 82 -5.44 -4.34 9.75
CA GLU A 82 -6.03 -3.63 10.90
C GLU A 82 -6.51 -4.60 11.98
N GLU A 83 -7.02 -5.77 11.59
CA GLU A 83 -7.47 -6.82 12.51
C GLU A 83 -6.31 -7.42 13.29
N GLU A 84 -5.18 -7.73 12.64
CA GLU A 84 -3.99 -8.26 13.32
C GLU A 84 -3.41 -7.25 14.31
N ALA A 85 -3.31 -5.99 13.87
CA ALA A 85 -2.87 -4.89 14.73
C ALA A 85 -3.84 -4.71 15.91
N TRP A 86 -5.15 -4.62 15.65
CA TRP A 86 -6.16 -4.48 16.70
C TRP A 86 -6.18 -5.69 17.64
N GLU A 87 -6.13 -6.92 17.13
CA GLU A 87 -6.14 -8.12 17.97
C GLU A 87 -4.96 -8.11 18.94
N HIS A 88 -3.76 -7.74 18.46
CA HIS A 88 -2.61 -7.53 19.34
C HIS A 88 -2.89 -6.44 20.39
N LEU A 89 -3.39 -5.27 19.98
CA LEU A 89 -3.68 -4.18 20.91
C LEU A 89 -4.71 -4.55 21.98
N LYS A 90 -5.73 -5.31 21.59
CA LYS A 90 -6.80 -5.78 22.47
C LYS A 90 -6.28 -6.83 23.44
N LYS A 91 -5.42 -7.74 22.97
CA LYS A 91 -4.83 -8.82 23.77
C LYS A 91 -3.78 -8.31 24.76
N THR A 92 -2.92 -7.39 24.34
CA THR A 92 -1.78 -6.91 25.13
C THR A 92 -2.16 -5.75 26.06
N TYR A 93 -2.91 -4.76 25.55
CA TYR A 93 -3.21 -3.51 26.29
C TYR A 93 -4.70 -3.35 26.64
N GLY A 94 -5.58 -4.25 26.19
CA GLY A 94 -7.03 -4.12 26.39
C GLY A 94 -7.68 -3.01 25.57
N LYS A 95 -6.99 -2.47 24.56
CA LYS A 95 -7.43 -1.29 23.78
C LYS A 95 -7.69 -1.67 22.34
N ARG A 96 -8.63 -0.98 21.69
CA ARG A 96 -9.05 -1.28 20.30
C ARG A 96 -8.35 -0.43 19.24
N SER A 97 -7.62 0.59 19.66
CA SER A 97 -6.96 1.52 18.75
C SER A 97 -5.66 2.00 19.36
N ARG A 98 -4.64 2.15 18.50
CA ARG A 98 -3.37 2.78 18.83
C ARG A 98 -3.55 4.24 19.29
N THR A 99 -4.57 4.94 18.81
CA THR A 99 -4.89 6.31 19.26
C THR A 99 -5.32 6.39 20.73
N LEU A 100 -5.74 5.26 21.33
CA LEU A 100 -6.13 5.16 22.74
C LEU A 100 -4.98 4.72 23.66
N LEU A 101 -3.83 4.38 23.09
CA LEU A 101 -2.64 4.01 23.86
C LEU A 101 -2.01 5.26 24.48
N THR A 102 -1.41 5.07 25.64
CA THR A 102 -0.51 6.04 26.26
C THR A 102 0.84 6.03 25.53
N GLU A 103 1.67 7.05 25.77
CA GLU A 103 3.00 7.12 25.14
C GLU A 103 3.88 5.90 25.50
N VAL A 104 3.76 5.37 26.72
CA VAL A 104 4.52 4.18 27.15
C VAL A 104 4.05 2.93 26.41
N GLU A 105 2.74 2.74 26.26
CA GLU A 105 2.20 1.59 25.51
C GLU A 105 2.46 1.72 24.00
N LEU A 106 2.47 2.95 23.46
CA LEU A 106 2.89 3.19 22.06
C LEU A 106 4.36 2.85 21.85
N LEU A 107 5.24 3.24 22.78
CA LEU A 107 6.66 2.90 22.71
C LEU A 107 6.87 1.39 22.78
N ASP A 108 6.19 0.70 23.71
CA ASP A 108 6.25 -0.76 23.85
C ASP A 108 5.78 -1.46 22.56
N PHE A 109 4.63 -1.05 22.02
CA PHE A 109 4.10 -1.61 20.79
C PHE A 109 5.01 -1.35 19.58
N PHE A 110 5.54 -0.12 19.46
CA PHE A 110 6.50 0.21 18.40
C PHE A 110 7.76 -0.66 18.49
N GLN A 111 8.33 -0.84 19.68
CA GLN A 111 9.50 -1.70 19.90
C GLN A 111 9.21 -3.16 19.54
N TYR A 112 8.02 -3.65 19.91
CA TYR A 112 7.56 -4.98 19.52
C TYR A 112 7.53 -5.14 17.99
N LEU A 113 6.89 -4.21 17.26
CA LEU A 113 6.83 -4.29 15.79
C LEU A 113 8.23 -4.23 15.15
N VAL A 114 9.10 -3.33 15.63
CA VAL A 114 10.48 -3.23 15.14
C VAL A 114 11.26 -4.53 15.37
N SER A 115 10.98 -5.26 16.46
CA SER A 115 11.62 -6.54 16.77
C SER A 115 11.22 -7.71 15.87
N LEU A 116 10.10 -7.58 15.13
CA LEU A 116 9.64 -8.61 14.22
C LEU A 116 10.49 -8.65 12.94
N PRO A 117 10.73 -9.84 12.38
CA PRO A 117 11.47 -9.97 11.12
C PRO A 117 10.70 -9.28 10.00
N THR A 118 11.41 -8.61 9.09
CA THR A 118 10.78 -8.07 7.87
C THR A 118 10.28 -9.25 7.06
N ILE A 119 8.97 -9.29 6.79
CA ILE A 119 8.41 -10.23 5.84
C ILE A 119 8.79 -9.73 4.45
N GLU A 120 9.55 -10.50 3.68
CA GLU A 120 9.80 -10.15 2.27
C GLU A 120 8.45 -10.02 1.58
N SER A 121 8.30 -8.97 0.75
CA SER A 121 7.05 -8.72 0.04
C SER A 121 6.59 -10.02 -0.62
N PRO A 122 5.29 -10.38 -0.60
CA PRO A 122 4.78 -11.58 -1.27
C PRO A 122 5.02 -11.66 -2.79
N THR A 123 5.86 -10.81 -3.37
CA THR A 123 6.17 -10.71 -4.79
C THR A 123 7.30 -11.62 -5.29
N ASP A 124 7.79 -12.58 -4.51
CA ASP A 124 8.75 -13.60 -5.00
C ASP A 124 8.28 -15.05 -4.78
N PHE A 125 6.97 -15.28 -4.67
CA PHE A 125 6.38 -16.63 -4.75
C PHE A 125 5.90 -16.99 -6.16
N ASP A 126 6.56 -16.44 -7.20
CA ASP A 126 6.26 -16.67 -8.62
C ASP A 126 7.39 -17.46 -9.35
N ALA A 127 8.30 -18.14 -8.64
CA ALA A 127 9.42 -18.84 -9.28
C ALA A 127 9.80 -20.20 -8.68
N GLU A 128 8.83 -21.00 -8.25
CA GLU A 128 9.01 -22.47 -8.22
C GLU A 128 7.81 -23.15 -8.86
N TYR A 129 7.65 -22.88 -10.15
CA TYR A 129 7.07 -23.84 -11.08
C TYR A 129 8.03 -25.04 -11.08
N GLU A 130 7.81 -26.01 -10.19
CA GLU A 130 8.33 -27.36 -10.39
C GLU A 130 7.81 -27.82 -11.75
N GLU A 131 8.71 -27.80 -12.72
CA GLU A 131 8.54 -28.36 -14.05
C GLU A 131 8.19 -29.84 -13.86
N PHE A 132 6.90 -30.15 -13.79
CA PHE A 132 6.41 -31.52 -13.96
C PHE A 132 6.75 -31.96 -15.38
N GLN A 133 7.98 -32.43 -15.55
CA GLN A 133 8.33 -33.39 -16.56
C GLN A 133 7.44 -34.61 -16.30
N ASP A 134 6.46 -34.77 -17.18
CA ASP A 134 5.97 -36.03 -17.73
C ASP A 134 4.44 -36.12 -17.73
N PHE A 135 3.82 -35.61 -18.79
CA PHE A 135 2.64 -36.26 -19.36
C PHE A 135 2.55 -35.99 -20.86
N SER A 136 3.49 -36.59 -21.59
CA SER A 136 3.21 -36.99 -22.97
C SER A 136 2.16 -38.08 -22.92
N THR A 137 0.90 -37.75 -23.27
CA THR A 137 -0.08 -38.55 -24.06
C THR A 137 -1.52 -38.17 -23.68
N TYR A 138 -2.17 -37.34 -24.49
CA TYR A 138 -3.62 -37.35 -24.84
C TYR A 138 -3.83 -36.11 -25.75
N SER A 139 -3.58 -36.26 -27.05
CA SER A 139 -4.53 -36.61 -28.11
C SER A 139 -5.46 -35.46 -28.50
N GLU A 140 -5.36 -35.18 -29.81
CA GLU A 140 -5.99 -34.21 -30.69
C GLU A 140 -7.47 -33.85 -30.43
N GLU A 141 -7.82 -32.67 -30.95
CA GLU A 141 -9.16 -32.07 -31.08
C GLU A 141 -9.59 -31.11 -29.95
N SER A 142 -9.06 -29.89 -29.99
CA SER A 142 -9.96 -28.73 -30.12
C SER A 142 -9.18 -27.47 -30.51
N ASP A 143 -9.47 -26.96 -31.70
CA ASP A 143 -9.25 -25.57 -32.06
C ASP A 143 -9.97 -24.66 -31.06
N LYS A 144 -9.25 -24.21 -30.03
CA LYS A 144 -9.58 -22.98 -29.32
C LYS A 144 -8.30 -22.20 -29.16
N VAL A 145 -8.09 -21.36 -30.17
CA VAL A 145 -7.35 -20.10 -30.11
C VAL A 145 -7.35 -19.58 -28.67
N ILE A 146 -6.20 -19.67 -28.00
CA ILE A 146 -5.96 -18.92 -26.77
C ILE A 146 -5.82 -17.47 -27.24
N THR A 147 -6.96 -16.80 -27.43
CA THR A 147 -7.02 -15.37 -27.66
C THR A 147 -6.52 -14.73 -26.37
N ARG A 148 -5.23 -14.34 -26.34
CA ARG A 148 -4.77 -13.33 -25.39
C ARG A 148 -5.68 -12.11 -25.59
N MET A 149 -6.56 -11.83 -24.63
CA MET A 149 -7.41 -10.64 -24.68
C MET A 149 -6.52 -9.38 -24.71
N SER A 150 -6.98 -8.34 -25.42
CA SER A 150 -6.20 -7.13 -25.61
C SER A 150 -6.14 -6.29 -24.31
N SER A 151 -5.14 -5.42 -24.18
CA SER A 151 -5.02 -4.50 -23.03
C SER A 151 -6.26 -3.62 -22.85
N GLU A 152 -6.92 -3.23 -23.94
CA GLU A 152 -8.21 -2.53 -23.92
C GLU A 152 -9.34 -3.35 -23.28
N ASP A 153 -9.34 -4.67 -23.44
CA ASP A 153 -10.38 -5.53 -22.88
C ASP A 153 -10.22 -5.73 -21.37
N LEU A 154 -8.98 -5.79 -20.88
CA LEU A 154 -8.69 -5.82 -19.44
C LEU A 154 -9.12 -4.53 -18.74
N SER A 155 -8.89 -3.38 -19.38
CA SER A 155 -9.36 -2.09 -18.86
C SER A 155 -10.89 -2.08 -18.72
N GLN A 156 -11.61 -2.56 -19.75
CA GLN A 156 -13.07 -2.64 -19.70
C GLN A 156 -13.60 -3.59 -18.61
N ILE A 157 -12.89 -4.68 -18.32
CA ILE A 157 -13.27 -5.61 -17.24
C ILE A 157 -13.04 -4.96 -15.87
N LEU A 158 -11.94 -4.22 -15.69
CA LEU A 158 -11.66 -3.48 -14.46
C LEU A 158 -12.73 -2.41 -14.21
N ASP A 159 -13.08 -1.63 -15.24
CA ASP A 159 -14.13 -0.60 -15.15
C ASP A 159 -15.49 -1.21 -14.79
N LYS A 160 -15.83 -2.37 -15.36
CA LYS A 160 -17.06 -3.11 -14.99
C LYS A 160 -17.02 -3.64 -13.57
N THR A 161 -15.85 -4.12 -13.12
CA THR A 161 -15.64 -4.58 -11.75
C THR A 161 -15.83 -3.43 -10.75
N ASP A 162 -15.38 -2.22 -11.10
CA ASP A 162 -15.63 -1.00 -10.33
C ASP A 162 -17.11 -0.68 -10.19
N VAL A 163 -17.85 -0.71 -11.30
CA VAL A 163 -19.29 -0.42 -11.31
C VAL A 163 -20.04 -1.42 -10.43
N GLU A 164 -19.73 -2.71 -10.51
CA GLU A 164 -20.39 -3.74 -9.69
C GLU A 164 -20.03 -3.64 -8.21
N MET A 165 -18.79 -3.29 -7.87
CA MET A 165 -18.42 -3.00 -6.49
C MET A 165 -19.19 -1.80 -5.92
N GLN A 166 -19.36 -0.74 -6.72
CA GLN A 166 -20.15 0.43 -6.34
C GLN A 166 -21.64 0.09 -6.20
N ARG A 167 -22.20 -0.76 -7.09
CA ARG A 167 -23.59 -1.25 -7.02
C ARG A 167 -23.88 -1.93 -5.68
N LEU A 168 -22.95 -2.76 -5.23
CA LEU A 168 -23.12 -3.53 -3.99
C LEU A 168 -22.81 -2.73 -2.72
N GLY A 169 -22.40 -1.46 -2.84
CA GLY A 169 -21.94 -0.66 -1.71
C GLY A 169 -20.72 -1.28 -1.01
N LEU A 170 -19.96 -2.11 -1.74
CA LEU A 170 -18.84 -2.86 -1.19
C LEU A 170 -17.73 -1.87 -0.81
N THR A 171 -17.31 -1.87 0.45
CA THR A 171 -16.16 -1.04 0.83
C THR A 171 -14.89 -1.60 0.16
N THR A 172 -13.90 -0.73 -0.07
CA THR A 172 -12.58 -1.14 -0.57
C THR A 172 -12.00 -2.29 0.25
N GLU A 173 -12.31 -2.32 1.56
CA GLU A 173 -11.87 -3.35 2.49
C GLU A 173 -12.61 -4.68 2.31
N GLN A 174 -13.93 -4.68 2.18
CA GLN A 174 -14.71 -5.90 1.94
C GLN A 174 -14.35 -6.57 0.60
N GLY A 175 -14.09 -5.75 -0.43
CA GLY A 175 -13.59 -6.25 -1.71
C GLY A 175 -12.21 -6.88 -1.56
N ARG A 176 -11.31 -6.21 -0.83
CA ARG A 176 -9.96 -6.69 -0.54
C ARG A 176 -9.97 -8.02 0.23
N GLU A 177 -10.80 -8.16 1.26
CA GLU A 177 -10.95 -9.39 2.02
C GLU A 177 -11.40 -10.56 1.16
N HIS A 178 -12.40 -10.36 0.29
CA HIS A 178 -12.85 -11.40 -0.63
C HIS A 178 -11.75 -11.84 -1.58
N LEU A 179 -10.99 -10.88 -2.13
CA LEU A 179 -9.89 -11.20 -3.05
C LEU A 179 -8.74 -11.96 -2.38
N ILE A 180 -8.41 -11.60 -1.14
CA ILE A 180 -7.41 -12.31 -0.35
C ILE A 180 -7.92 -13.70 0.00
N LYS A 181 -9.17 -13.83 0.43
CA LYS A 181 -9.76 -15.11 0.84
C LYS A 181 -9.93 -16.09 -0.32
N THR A 182 -10.33 -15.61 -1.50
CA THR A 182 -10.67 -16.44 -2.66
C THR A 182 -9.46 -16.69 -3.56
N TYR A 183 -8.61 -15.68 -3.78
CA TYR A 183 -7.52 -15.72 -4.75
C TYR A 183 -6.13 -15.51 -4.12
N GLY A 184 -6.04 -15.25 -2.81
CA GLY A 184 -4.77 -14.92 -2.15
C GLY A 184 -4.20 -13.54 -2.53
N LYS A 185 -4.98 -12.72 -3.23
CA LYS A 185 -4.49 -11.49 -3.88
C LYS A 185 -5.12 -10.25 -3.27
N ARG A 186 -4.30 -9.25 -2.97
CA ARG A 186 -4.72 -8.04 -2.23
C ARG A 186 -5.44 -7.01 -3.09
N GLY A 187 -5.50 -7.18 -4.40
CA GLY A 187 -6.14 -6.23 -5.28
C GLY A 187 -6.48 -6.83 -6.63
N ARG A 188 -7.54 -6.34 -7.25
CA ARG A 188 -8.00 -6.82 -8.56
C ARG A 188 -7.00 -6.60 -9.70
N PHE A 189 -6.12 -5.62 -9.55
CA PHE A 189 -5.00 -5.38 -10.47
C PHE A 189 -3.92 -6.47 -10.38
N LEU A 190 -3.96 -7.31 -9.34
CA LEU A 190 -3.08 -8.47 -9.15
C LEU A 190 -3.73 -9.79 -9.62
N LEU A 191 -5.02 -9.75 -9.95
CA LEU A 191 -5.74 -10.90 -10.50
C LEU A 191 -5.31 -11.12 -11.95
N THR A 192 -5.17 -12.40 -12.31
CA THR A 192 -5.07 -12.81 -13.70
C THR A 192 -6.40 -12.55 -14.41
N GLU A 193 -6.38 -12.57 -15.74
CA GLU A 193 -7.58 -12.41 -16.57
C GLU A 193 -8.73 -13.34 -16.15
N VAL A 194 -8.42 -14.60 -15.85
CA VAL A 194 -9.42 -15.62 -15.45
C VAL A 194 -9.99 -15.31 -14.07
N GLU A 195 -9.15 -14.95 -13.11
CA GLU A 195 -9.58 -14.62 -11.75
C GLU A 195 -10.36 -13.30 -11.71
N LEU A 196 -9.99 -12.32 -12.52
CA LEU A 196 -10.70 -11.06 -12.63
C LEU A 196 -12.11 -11.26 -13.23
N LEU A 197 -12.23 -12.13 -14.24
CA LEU A 197 -13.53 -12.51 -14.80
C LEU A 197 -14.37 -13.32 -13.81
N ASP A 198 -13.75 -14.22 -13.05
CA ASP A 198 -14.42 -14.99 -12.00
C ASP A 198 -14.94 -14.08 -10.89
N PHE A 199 -14.12 -13.11 -10.46
CA PHE A 199 -14.51 -12.11 -9.48
C PHE A 199 -15.65 -11.21 -9.99
N LEU A 200 -15.58 -10.77 -11.24
CA LEU A 200 -16.67 -9.99 -11.85
C LEU A 200 -17.99 -10.78 -11.88
N LYS A 201 -17.94 -12.08 -12.23
CA LYS A 201 -19.12 -12.96 -12.18
C LYS A 201 -19.67 -13.11 -10.77
N TYR A 202 -18.79 -13.25 -9.78
CA TYR A 202 -19.19 -13.31 -8.38
C TYR A 202 -19.94 -12.04 -7.97
N LEU A 203 -19.43 -10.84 -8.31
CA LEU A 203 -20.09 -9.57 -8.00
C LEU A 203 -21.46 -9.45 -8.69
N GLN A 204 -21.57 -9.87 -9.95
CA GLN A 204 -22.83 -9.88 -10.70
C GLN A 204 -23.86 -10.86 -10.13
N SER A 205 -23.40 -11.95 -9.50
CA SER A 205 -24.27 -12.95 -8.88
C SER A 205 -24.86 -12.50 -7.53
N GLN A 206 -24.34 -11.42 -6.93
CA GLN A 206 -24.84 -10.91 -5.66
C GLN A 206 -26.18 -10.17 -5.85
N PRO A 207 -27.15 -10.38 -4.94
CA PRO A 207 -28.43 -9.68 -4.97
C PRO A 207 -28.25 -8.18 -4.75
N ASP A 208 -29.13 -7.39 -5.36
CA ASP A 208 -29.10 -5.94 -5.22
C ASP A 208 -29.44 -5.55 -3.76
N PRO A 209 -28.60 -4.75 -3.07
CA PRO A 209 -28.82 -4.39 -1.68
C PRO A 209 -30.05 -3.50 -1.44
N LEU A 210 -30.75 -3.06 -2.49
CA LEU A 210 -31.95 -2.20 -2.42
C LEU A 210 -33.29 -2.94 -2.62
N VAL A 211 -33.32 -4.28 -2.53
CA VAL A 211 -34.56 -5.10 -2.57
C VAL A 211 -34.91 -5.69 -1.21
#